data_AF-A0A833XRP6-F1
#
_entry.id   AF-A0A833XRP6-F1
#
_cell.length_a   1.000
_cell.length_b   1.000
_cell.length_c   1.000
_cell.angle_alpha   90.00
_cell.angle_beta   90.00
_cell.angle_gamma   90.00
#
_symmetry.space_group_name_H-M   'P 1'
#
loop_
_entity.id
_entity.type
_entity.pdbx_description
1 polymer ?
#
loop_
_entity_poly.entity_id
_entity_poly.type
_entity_poly.pdbx_seq_one_letter_code
_entity_poly.pdbx_strand_id
1 'polypeptide(L)'
;MATAQQTKLRWGELEEDDGEYLDFLLPPRQVIGPDENGIKKVIEYRFNDDGNKVKITTTTRTRKLANARLSKRAVERRSWPKFGDAVHEDVGSRLTMVSTEEILLERPRAPGSSLSLSLSL
;
A
#
# COMPACT_ATOMS: atom_id res chain seq x y z
N MET A 1 -6.70 -4.18 21.40
CA MET A 1 -5.91 -5.43 21.48
C MET A 1 -6.91 -6.57 21.63
N ALA A 2 -7.18 -7.34 20.58
CA ALA A 2 -8.10 -8.47 20.66
C ALA A 2 -7.33 -9.69 21.18
N THR A 3 -7.65 -10.11 22.40
CA THR A 3 -7.12 -11.34 23.01
C THR A 3 -7.87 -12.53 22.43
N ALA A 4 -7.25 -13.27 21.53
CA ALA A 4 -7.79 -14.55 21.05
C ALA A 4 -7.80 -15.55 22.22
N GLN A 5 -8.97 -16.02 22.61
CA GLN A 5 -9.12 -17.04 23.64
C GLN A 5 -8.56 -18.37 23.12
N GLN A 6 -7.51 -18.86 23.78
CA GLN A 6 -6.96 -20.19 23.51
C GLN A 6 -7.95 -21.24 24.04
N THR A 7 -8.62 -21.94 23.13
CA THR A 7 -9.42 -23.12 23.45
C THR A 7 -8.50 -24.21 24.00
N LYS A 8 -8.79 -24.68 25.22
CA LYS A 8 -7.93 -25.62 25.94
C LYS A 8 -8.11 -27.03 25.41
N LEU A 9 -7.30 -27.37 24.41
CA LEU A 9 -7.26 -28.67 23.73
C LEU A 9 -7.19 -29.83 24.72
N ARG A 10 -7.93 -30.89 24.42
CA ARG A 10 -7.94 -32.15 25.17
C ARG A 10 -7.06 -33.14 24.42
N TRP A 11 -6.03 -33.64 25.09
CA TRP A 11 -5.04 -34.56 24.53
C TRP A 11 -5.59 -35.87 23.93
N GLY A 12 -6.87 -36.21 24.17
CA GLY A 12 -7.49 -37.44 23.68
C GLY A 12 -8.28 -37.32 22.36
N GLU A 13 -8.41 -36.11 21.78
CA GLU A 13 -9.14 -35.88 20.52
C GLU A 13 -8.20 -35.56 19.34
N LEU A 14 -6.88 -35.68 19.53
CA LEU A 14 -5.90 -35.42 18.49
C LEU A 14 -5.65 -36.71 17.70
N GLU A 15 -6.46 -37.00 16.68
CA GLU A 15 -6.11 -38.05 15.70
C GLU A 15 -4.88 -37.60 14.89
N GLU A 16 -3.89 -38.48 14.79
CA GLU A 16 -2.56 -38.20 14.20
C GLU A 16 -2.60 -37.94 12.69
N ASP A 17 -3.72 -38.16 12.01
CA ASP A 17 -3.88 -38.07 10.55
C ASP A 17 -4.30 -36.67 10.05
N ASP A 18 -4.80 -35.82 10.94
CA ASP A 18 -5.36 -34.51 10.58
C ASP A 18 -4.31 -33.39 10.65
N GLY A 19 -3.24 -33.51 9.86
CA GLY A 19 -2.16 -32.52 9.77
C GLY A 19 -2.64 -31.08 9.44
N GLU A 20 -3.84 -30.96 8.87
CA GLU A 20 -4.48 -29.68 8.51
C GLU A 20 -5.18 -28.99 9.70
N TYR A 21 -5.60 -29.74 10.73
CA TYR A 21 -6.22 -29.16 11.92
C TYR A 21 -5.19 -28.60 12.91
N LEU A 22 -3.94 -29.06 12.90
CA LEU A 22 -2.90 -28.66 13.87
C LEU A 22 -2.36 -27.23 13.71
N ASP A 23 -2.82 -26.47 12.72
CA ASP A 23 -2.40 -25.09 12.48
C ASP A 23 -2.67 -24.16 13.67
N PHE A 24 -3.65 -24.47 14.54
CA PHE A 24 -3.89 -23.72 15.79
C PHE A 24 -2.77 -23.86 16.84
N LEU A 25 -1.93 -24.90 16.74
CA LEU A 25 -0.78 -25.11 17.61
C LEU A 25 0.42 -24.24 17.20
N LEU A 26 0.38 -23.69 16.00
CA LEU A 26 1.46 -22.85 15.49
C LEU A 26 1.38 -21.45 16.11
N PRO A 27 2.53 -20.79 16.34
CA PRO A 27 2.55 -19.42 16.80
C PRO A 27 1.74 -18.54 15.84
N PRO A 28 1.00 -17.54 16.36
CA PRO A 28 0.20 -16.66 15.53
C PRO A 28 1.07 -15.91 14.52
N ARG A 29 0.53 -15.67 13.33
CA ARG A 29 1.17 -14.88 12.28
C ARG A 29 1.66 -13.54 12.83
N GLN A 30 2.96 -13.27 12.68
CA GLN A 30 3.57 -12.03 13.11
C GLN A 30 3.79 -11.10 11.93
N VAL A 31 3.29 -9.88 12.03
CA VAL A 31 3.55 -8.83 11.05
C VAL A 31 4.43 -7.79 11.72
N ILE A 32 5.72 -7.82 11.39
CA ILE A 32 6.68 -6.81 11.81
C ILE A 32 6.60 -5.69 10.78
N GLY A 33 6.27 -4.49 11.28
CA GLY A 33 5.96 -3.30 10.50
C GLY A 33 7.09 -2.85 9.58
N PRO A 34 6.83 -1.85 8.72
CA PRO A 34 7.86 -1.34 7.83
C PRO A 34 9.00 -0.72 8.65
N ASP A 35 10.19 -1.33 8.56
CA ASP A 35 11.44 -0.80 9.11
C ASP A 35 11.78 0.56 8.45
N GLU A 36 12.79 1.27 8.95
CA GLU A 36 13.26 2.57 8.42
C GLU A 36 13.53 2.55 6.90
N ASN A 37 13.86 1.36 6.36
CA ASN A 37 14.11 1.11 4.94
C ASN A 37 12.83 0.76 4.13
N GLY A 38 11.65 0.86 4.75
CA GLY A 38 10.34 0.54 4.17
C GLY A 38 10.04 -0.96 4.05
N ILE A 39 10.72 -1.81 4.82
CA ILE A 39 10.64 -3.28 4.69
C ILE A 39 9.64 -3.83 5.71
N LYS A 40 8.56 -4.44 5.23
CA LYS A 40 7.59 -5.18 6.04
C LYS A 40 7.97 -6.66 6.05
N LYS A 41 8.08 -7.27 7.23
CA LYS A 41 8.34 -8.71 7.38
C LYS A 41 7.10 -9.40 7.94
N VAL A 42 6.64 -10.43 7.24
CA VAL A 42 5.58 -11.30 7.70
C VAL A 42 6.18 -12.67 7.99
N ILE A 43 6.06 -13.12 9.24
CA ILE A 43 6.52 -14.44 9.68
C ILE A 43 5.29 -15.31 9.92
N GLU A 44 5.21 -16.40 9.18
CA GLU A 44 4.19 -17.44 9.27
C GLU A 44 4.88 -18.78 9.51
N TYR A 45 4.18 -19.70 10.17
CA TYR A 45 4.62 -21.08 10.32
C TYR A 45 3.57 -21.98 9.67
N ARG A 46 4.02 -23.07 9.03
CA ARG A 46 3.17 -24.12 8.48
C ARG A 46 3.82 -25.49 8.68
N PHE A 47 3.03 -26.55 8.68
CA PHE A 47 3.54 -27.91 8.52
C PHE A 47 3.69 -28.23 7.02
N ASN A 48 4.80 -28.85 6.65
CA ASN A 48 5.01 -29.40 5.31
C ASN A 48 4.44 -30.82 5.21
N ASP A 49 4.37 -31.35 3.99
CA ASP A 49 3.90 -32.72 3.70
C ASP A 49 4.67 -33.82 4.47
N ASP A 50 5.91 -33.53 4.88
CA ASP A 50 6.74 -34.41 5.73
C ASP A 50 6.45 -34.28 7.24
N GLY A 51 5.40 -33.55 7.65
CA GLY A 51 5.05 -33.28 9.05
C GLY A 51 5.99 -32.30 9.76
N ASN A 52 6.97 -31.73 9.06
CA ASN A 52 7.95 -30.81 9.63
C ASN A 52 7.41 -29.37 9.71
N LYS A 53 7.67 -28.69 10.83
CA LYS A 53 7.31 -27.28 11.01
C LYS A 53 8.27 -26.36 10.26
N VAL A 54 7.76 -25.60 9.30
CA VAL A 54 8.53 -24.65 8.48
C VAL A 54 8.15 -23.21 8.78
N LYS A 55 9.16 -22.34 8.78
CA LYS A 55 9.02 -20.89 8.94
C LYS A 55 9.02 -20.22 7.57
N ILE A 56 7.92 -19.58 7.22
CA ILE A 56 7.76 -18.79 6.01
C ILE A 56 7.98 -17.31 6.38
N THR A 57 9.01 -16.69 5.80
CA THR A 57 9.33 -15.27 6.03
C THR A 57 9.15 -14.48 4.75
N THR A 58 8.01 -13.80 4.61
CA THR A 58 7.71 -12.95 3.46
C THR A 58 8.17 -11.52 3.74
N THR A 59 9.20 -11.09 3.00
CA THR A 59 9.77 -9.73 3.13
C THR A 59 9.29 -8.87 1.98
N THR A 60 8.48 -7.84 2.26
CA THR A 60 7.95 -6.90 1.25
C THR A 60 8.58 -5.53 1.44
N ARG A 61 9.27 -5.02 0.42
CA ARG A 61 9.84 -3.66 0.44
C ARG A 61 8.87 -2.65 -0.19
N THR A 62 8.32 -1.77 0.63
CA THR A 62 7.49 -0.65 0.18
C THR A 62 8.40 0.50 -0.23
N ARG A 63 8.80 0.57 -1.51
CA ARG A 63 9.49 1.74 -2.05
C ARG A 63 8.48 2.84 -2.40
N LYS A 64 8.67 4.05 -1.86
CA LYS A 64 8.03 5.25 -2.40
C LYS A 64 8.76 5.60 -3.70
N LEU A 65 8.35 4.99 -4.81
CA LEU A 65 8.71 5.55 -6.11
C LEU A 65 8.14 6.96 -6.15
N ALA A 66 8.95 7.93 -6.57
CA ALA A 66 8.58 9.34 -6.73
C ALA A 66 7.54 9.56 -7.85
N ASN A 67 6.58 8.65 -7.99
CA ASN A 67 5.36 8.91 -8.72
C ASN A 67 4.65 9.99 -7.91
N ALA A 68 4.39 11.12 -8.57
CA ALA A 68 3.65 12.25 -8.04
C ALA A 68 2.48 11.79 -7.15
N ARG A 69 2.07 12.62 -6.18
CA ARG A 69 0.93 12.40 -5.25
C ARG A 69 -0.38 12.13 -6.01
N LEU A 70 -0.47 10.96 -6.63
CA LEU A 70 -1.53 10.52 -7.52
C LEU A 70 -2.37 9.54 -6.71
N SER A 71 -3.66 9.78 -6.68
CA SER A 71 -4.60 8.83 -6.10
C SER A 71 -4.62 7.55 -6.92
N LYS A 72 -4.98 6.43 -6.29
CA LYS A 72 -5.14 5.12 -6.97
C LYS A 72 -6.00 5.25 -8.24
N ARG A 73 -7.12 5.97 -8.15
CA ARG A 73 -8.02 6.25 -9.28
C ARG A 73 -7.36 7.08 -10.40
N ALA A 74 -6.44 7.97 -10.07
CA ALA A 74 -5.69 8.74 -11.06
C ALA A 74 -4.68 7.86 -11.81
N VAL A 75 -4.06 6.90 -11.13
CA VAL A 75 -3.16 5.92 -11.76
C VAL A 75 -3.94 5.01 -12.72
N GLU A 76 -5.07 4.46 -12.27
CA GLU A 76 -5.94 3.60 -13.09
C GLU A 76 -6.39 4.30 -14.38
N ARG A 77 -6.82 5.57 -14.28
CA ARG A 77 -7.22 6.35 -15.47
C ARG A 77 -6.07 6.64 -16.43
N ARG A 78 -4.84 6.82 -15.92
CA ARG A 78 -3.65 7.02 -16.77
C ARG A 78 -3.25 5.75 -17.51
N SER A 79 -3.59 4.57 -16.99
CA SER A 79 -3.31 3.28 -17.62
C SER A 79 -4.38 2.80 -18.60
N TRP A 80 -5.48 3.54 -18.77
CA TRP A 80 -6.51 3.16 -19.74
C TRP A 80 -5.98 3.25 -21.18
N PRO A 81 -6.31 2.29 -22.05
CA PRO A 81 -5.92 2.36 -23.46
C PRO A 81 -6.58 3.57 -24.13
N LYS A 82 -5.85 4.18 -25.06
CA LYS A 82 -6.41 5.21 -25.95
C LYS A 82 -7.41 4.56 -26.91
N PHE A 83 -8.31 5.36 -27.48
CA PHE A 83 -9.35 4.91 -28.41
C PHE A 83 -9.55 5.91 -29.56
N GLY A 84 -10.24 5.48 -30.63
CA GLY A 84 -10.45 6.29 -31.84
C GLY A 84 -9.13 6.65 -32.52
N ASP A 85 -9.02 7.88 -33.00
CA ASP A 85 -7.82 8.36 -33.72
C ASP A 85 -6.58 8.39 -32.82
N ALA A 86 -6.77 8.48 -31.50
CA ALA A 86 -5.68 8.51 -30.52
C ALA A 86 -5.01 7.13 -30.30
N VAL A 87 -5.49 6.04 -30.90
CA VAL A 87 -4.87 4.71 -30.79
C VAL A 87 -3.47 4.67 -31.41
N HIS A 88 -3.29 5.38 -32.52
CA HIS A 88 -2.02 5.42 -33.27
C HIS A 88 -0.99 6.37 -32.62
N GLU A 89 -1.37 7.03 -31.53
CA GLU A 89 -0.54 8.02 -30.86
C GLU A 89 0.30 7.37 -29.76
N ASP A 90 1.61 7.55 -29.83
CA ASP A 90 2.52 7.10 -28.79
C ASP A 90 2.30 7.83 -27.46
N VAL A 91 2.67 7.16 -26.37
CA VAL A 91 2.66 7.76 -25.03
C VAL A 91 3.76 8.83 -24.96
N GLY A 92 3.38 10.10 -25.12
CA GLY A 92 4.31 11.24 -25.13
C GLY A 92 4.44 11.96 -26.47
N SER A 93 3.64 11.60 -27.48
CA SER A 93 3.49 12.46 -28.66
C SER A 93 2.95 13.83 -28.23
N ARG A 94 3.67 14.90 -28.55
CA ARG A 94 3.32 16.28 -28.19
C ARG A 94 2.31 16.87 -29.17
N LEU A 95 1.20 16.18 -29.39
CA LEU A 95 0.15 16.65 -30.30
C LEU A 95 -0.44 17.99 -29.83
N THR A 96 -0.53 18.18 -28.51
CA THR A 96 -0.87 19.47 -27.92
C THR A 96 0.38 20.37 -27.86
N MET A 97 0.34 21.49 -28.58
CA MET A 97 1.34 22.54 -28.42
C MET A 97 1.16 23.23 -27.06
N VAL A 98 2.25 23.41 -26.33
CA VAL A 98 2.25 24.24 -25.13
C VAL A 98 2.39 25.70 -25.58
N SER A 99 1.47 26.56 -25.16
CA SER A 99 1.55 28.00 -25.44
C SER A 99 2.80 28.60 -24.80
N THR A 100 3.55 29.42 -25.55
CA THR A 100 4.72 30.16 -25.03
C THR A 100 4.36 31.54 -24.49
N GLU A 101 3.08 31.91 -24.54
CA GLU A 101 2.57 33.20 -24.05
C GLU A 101 2.53 33.26 -22.52
N GLU A 102 2.83 34.44 -21.96
CA GLU A 102 2.71 34.70 -20.54
C GLU A 102 1.27 35.12 -20.19
N ILE A 103 0.55 34.27 -19.46
CA ILE A 103 -0.82 34.54 -19.02
C ILE A 103 -0.79 35.04 -17.57
N LEU A 104 -1.00 36.34 -17.39
CA LEU A 104 -1.07 36.97 -16.06
C LEU A 104 -2.43 36.65 -15.39
N LEU A 105 -2.40 35.81 -14.36
CA LEU A 105 -3.56 35.46 -13.55
C LEU A 105 -3.61 36.37 -12.31
N GLU A 106 -4.12 37.58 -12.47
CA GLU A 106 -4.39 38.45 -11.32
C GLU A 106 -5.59 37.89 -10.52
N ARG A 107 -5.39 37.66 -9.22
CA ARG A 107 -6.48 37.39 -8.29
C ARG A 107 -6.85 38.70 -7.61
N PRO A 108 -7.90 39.42 -8.04
CA PRO A 108 -8.33 40.60 -7.34
C PRO A 108 -8.71 40.20 -5.91
N ARG A 109 -8.06 40.80 -4.92
CA ARG A 109 -8.48 40.66 -3.52
C ARG A 109 -9.78 41.43 -3.34
N ALA A 110 -10.70 40.86 -2.56
CA ALA A 110 -11.86 41.60 -2.11
C ALA A 110 -11.40 42.85 -1.34
N PRO A 111 -11.94 44.05 -1.63
CA PRO A 111 -11.61 45.25 -0.87
C PRO A 111 -11.97 45.02 0.60
N GLY A 112 -10.97 45.09 1.49
CA GLY A 112 -11.16 44.96 2.95
C GLY A 112 -10.33 43.90 3.68
N SER A 113 -9.60 43.01 3.00
CA SER A 113 -8.72 42.04 3.68
C SER A 113 -7.34 42.63 3.99
N SER A 114 -7.22 43.43 5.06
CA SER A 114 -5.92 43.85 5.61
C SER A 114 -5.28 42.70 6.40
N LEU A 115 -3.99 42.47 6.18
CA LEU A 115 -3.20 41.52 6.98
C LEU A 115 -2.91 42.15 8.34
N SER A 116 -3.59 41.71 9.40
CA SER A 116 -3.16 41.99 10.76
C SER A 116 -1.95 41.10 11.07
N LEU A 117 -0.75 41.59 10.77
CA LEU A 117 0.48 41.03 11.31
C LEU A 117 0.58 41.45 12.78
N SER A 118 0.13 40.61 13.70
CA SER A 118 0.51 40.73 15.11
C SER A 118 1.94 40.19 15.26
N LEU A 119 2.91 41.10 15.29
CA LEU A 119 4.24 40.82 15.82
C LEU A 119 4.13 40.91 17.35
N SER A 120 4.21 39.77 18.03
CA SER A 120 4.41 39.74 19.49
C SER A 120 5.92 39.74 19.75
N LEU A 121 6.39 40.77 20.46
CA LEU A 121 7.68 40.76 21.17
C LEU A 121 7.60 39.86 22.40
#